data_AF-A0A249NS15-F1
#
_entry.id   AF-A0A249NS15-F1
#
_cell.length_a   1.000
_cell.length_b   1.000
_cell.length_c   1.000
_cell.angle_alpha   90.00
_cell.angle_beta   90.00
_cell.angle_gamma   90.00
#
_symmetry.space_group_name_H-M   'P 1'
#
loop_
_entity.id
_entity.type
_entity.pdbx_description
1 polymer ?
#
loop_
_entity_poly.entity_id
_entity_poly.type
_entity_poly.pdbx_seq_one_letter_code
_entity_poly.pdbx_strand_id
1 'polypeptide(L)'
;MGVGEGPGPRWGYNGNPDAPTFTPSVLVTYNGADAGKDGAPPAVCHSFVTDGRIQFLGDCTHALAGQTVDLPDFDGGGDPC
;
A
#
# COMPACT_ATOMS: atom_id res chain seq x y z
N MET A 1 -2.67 5.54 12.08
CA MET A 1 -3.15 6.60 13.01
C MET A 1 -2.89 6.13 14.43
N GLY A 2 -1.89 6.74 15.06
CA GLY A 2 -1.19 6.24 16.26
C GLY A 2 0.33 6.23 16.01
N VAL A 3 0.95 7.41 15.99
CA VAL A 3 2.41 7.53 16.17
C VAL A 3 2.66 7.52 17.68
N GLY A 4 3.59 6.71 18.17
CA GLY A 4 3.79 6.55 19.62
C GLY A 4 5.22 6.18 19.97
N GLU A 5 5.76 6.84 20.99
CA GLU A 5 7.01 6.47 21.65
C GLU A 5 6.72 5.30 22.63
N GLY A 6 7.49 4.21 22.52
CA GLY A 6 7.39 3.07 23.44
C GLY A 6 7.85 1.74 22.83
N PRO A 7 8.50 0.84 23.58
CA PRO A 7 9.07 -0.41 23.05
C PRO A 7 8.02 -1.30 22.36
N GLY A 8 8.34 -1.85 21.18
CA GLY A 8 7.47 -2.74 20.39
C GLY A 8 7.40 -2.38 18.89
N PRO A 9 6.86 -3.28 18.03
CA PRO A 9 6.68 -3.02 16.60
C PRO A 9 5.71 -1.86 16.38
N ARG A 10 6.11 -0.86 15.59
CA ARG A 10 5.29 0.31 15.28
C ARG A 10 5.47 0.75 13.85
N TRP A 11 4.46 1.45 13.33
CA TRP A 11 4.59 2.11 12.05
C TRP A 11 5.57 3.28 12.18
N GLY A 12 6.58 3.27 11.32
CA GLY A 12 7.45 4.40 11.05
C GLY A 12 6.86 5.23 9.92
N TYR A 13 7.02 6.53 10.05
CA TYR A 13 6.67 7.52 9.04
C TYR A 13 7.78 8.58 9.02
N ASN A 14 8.24 8.96 7.84
CA ASN A 14 9.31 9.94 7.68
C ASN A 14 8.86 11.40 7.93
N GLY A 15 7.56 11.65 8.16
CA GLY A 15 7.04 13.00 8.39
C GLY A 15 6.77 13.79 7.10
N ASN A 16 7.06 13.23 5.92
CA ASN A 16 6.92 13.93 4.65
C ASN A 16 5.66 13.47 3.89
N PRO A 17 4.62 14.31 3.78
CA PRO A 17 3.40 13.94 3.09
C PRO A 17 3.54 13.96 1.56
N ASP A 18 4.50 14.73 1.01
CA ASP A 18 4.71 14.86 -0.44
C ASP A 18 5.54 13.70 -1.00
N ALA A 19 6.43 13.13 -0.19
CA ALA A 19 7.21 11.93 -0.51
C ALA A 19 7.21 10.97 0.69
N PRO A 20 6.07 10.32 0.97
CA PRO A 20 5.92 9.50 2.16
C PRO A 20 6.78 8.26 2.09
N THR A 21 7.29 7.87 3.26
CA THR A 21 7.88 6.56 3.52
C THR A 21 7.19 5.96 4.73
N PHE A 22 6.68 4.75 4.59
CA PHE A 22 6.07 3.98 5.68
C PHE A 22 6.89 2.71 5.93
N THR A 23 7.05 2.34 7.20
CA THR A 23 7.66 1.06 7.60
C THR A 23 6.81 0.41 8.67
N PRO A 24 6.54 -0.90 8.64
CA PRO A 24 7.02 -1.91 7.69
C PRO A 24 6.30 -1.86 6.33
N SER A 25 6.35 -2.95 5.55
CA SER A 25 5.50 -3.11 4.37
C SER A 25 4.02 -3.17 4.73
N VAL A 26 3.18 -2.91 3.72
CA VAL A 26 1.73 -3.11 3.75
C VAL A 26 1.42 -4.44 3.09
N LEU A 27 0.78 -5.37 3.81
CA LEU A 27 0.24 -6.61 3.26
C LEU A 27 -1.28 -6.54 3.30
N VAL A 28 -1.92 -6.73 2.15
CA VAL A 28 -3.36 -6.84 1.98
C VAL A 28 -3.67 -8.21 1.39
N THR A 29 -4.59 -8.93 2.05
CA THR A 29 -5.06 -10.23 1.58
C THR A 29 -6.58 -10.23 1.46
N TYR A 30 -7.09 -10.74 0.35
CA TYR A 30 -8.51 -10.92 0.10
C TYR A 30 -8.83 -12.36 -0.28
N ASN A 31 -9.57 -13.07 0.57
CA ASN A 31 -9.85 -14.50 0.41
C ASN A 31 -11.24 -14.78 -0.19
N GLY A 32 -11.84 -13.80 -0.88
CA GLY A 32 -13.11 -13.98 -1.58
C GLY A 32 -12.98 -14.95 -2.76
N ALA A 33 -14.03 -15.71 -3.05
CA ALA A 33 -14.06 -16.61 -4.21
C ALA A 33 -14.04 -15.86 -5.55
N ASP A 34 -14.34 -14.57 -5.51
CA ASP A 34 -14.33 -13.57 -6.57
C ASP A 34 -13.01 -12.78 -6.65
N ALA A 35 -12.00 -13.07 -5.84
CA ALA A 35 -10.72 -12.36 -5.89
C ALA A 35 -10.16 -12.26 -7.32
N GLY A 36 -9.85 -11.05 -7.76
CA GLY A 36 -9.37 -10.73 -9.11
C GLY A 36 -10.40 -10.88 -10.23
N LYS A 37 -11.70 -11.04 -9.93
CA LYS A 37 -12.79 -11.15 -10.92
C LYS A 37 -13.66 -9.89 -10.90
N ASP A 38 -14.08 -9.44 -12.08
CA ASP A 38 -15.09 -8.38 -12.25
C ASP A 38 -14.85 -7.10 -11.41
N GLY A 39 -13.57 -6.71 -11.26
CA GLY A 39 -13.17 -5.52 -10.49
C GLY A 39 -12.95 -5.77 -8.99
N ALA A 40 -13.16 -7.00 -8.49
CA ALA A 40 -12.82 -7.36 -7.12
C ALA A 40 -11.29 -7.26 -6.87
N PRO A 41 -10.86 -6.96 -5.62
CA PRO A 41 -9.45 -6.87 -5.28
C PRO A 41 -8.67 -8.15 -5.59
N PRO A 42 -7.36 -8.04 -5.87
CA PRO A 42 -6.50 -9.21 -5.98
C PRO A 42 -6.41 -9.95 -4.65
N ALA A 43 -6.11 -11.26 -4.72
CA ALA A 43 -6.02 -12.09 -3.53
C ALA A 43 -4.90 -11.65 -2.57
N VAL A 44 -3.78 -11.14 -3.11
CA VAL A 44 -2.64 -10.63 -2.35
C VAL A 44 -2.10 -9.37 -3.02
N CYS A 45 -1.88 -8.34 -2.22
CA CYS A 45 -1.07 -7.17 -2.55
C CYS A 45 -0.11 -6.93 -1.40
N HIS A 46 1.19 -6.87 -1.69
CA HIS A 46 2.23 -6.66 -0.70
C HIS A 46 3.18 -5.60 -1.21
N SER A 47 3.30 -4.48 -0.49
CA SER A 47 4.02 -3.32 -0.99
C SER A 47 4.82 -2.58 0.07
N PHE A 48 5.90 -1.92 -0.36
CA PHE A 48 6.53 -0.83 0.39
C PHE A 48 6.12 0.51 -0.20
N VAL A 49 6.04 1.54 0.64
CA VAL A 49 5.96 2.94 0.21
C VAL A 49 7.22 3.64 0.67
N THR A 50 7.98 4.17 -0.28
CA THR A 50 9.26 4.85 0.00
C THR A 50 9.44 5.99 -0.99
N ASP A 51 9.77 7.18 -0.48
CA ASP A 51 10.03 8.38 -1.27
C ASP A 51 8.94 8.68 -2.30
N GLY A 52 7.66 8.54 -1.89
CA GLY A 52 6.52 8.81 -2.76
C GLY A 52 6.31 7.80 -3.89
N ARG A 53 6.91 6.60 -3.78
CA ARG A 53 6.72 5.50 -4.74
C ARG A 53 6.18 4.27 -4.03
N ILE A 54 5.38 3.49 -4.75
CA ILE A 54 4.92 2.17 -4.30
C ILE A 54 5.78 1.11 -5.00
N GLN A 55 6.48 0.29 -4.21
CA GLN A 55 7.12 -0.93 -4.69
C GLN A 55 6.23 -2.12 -4.38
N PHE A 56 5.66 -2.75 -5.41
CA PHE A 56 4.92 -4.00 -5.28
C PHE A 56 5.87 -5.19 -5.26
N LEU A 57 5.73 -6.06 -4.27
CA LEU A 57 6.56 -7.24 -4.10
C LEU A 57 6.12 -8.39 -5.00
N GLY A 58 7.00 -9.37 -5.19
CA GLY A 58 6.80 -10.47 -6.14
C GLY A 58 5.71 -11.47 -5.73
N ASP A 59 5.24 -11.43 -4.49
CA ASP A 59 4.14 -12.24 -3.97
C ASP A 59 2.75 -11.62 -4.20
N CYS A 60 2.68 -10.47 -4.87
CA CYS A 60 1.42 -9.90 -5.33
C CYS A 60 0.76 -10.77 -6.41
N THR A 61 -0.57 -10.83 -6.42
CA THR A 61 -1.34 -11.59 -7.44
C THR A 61 -1.98 -10.71 -8.52
N HIS A 62 -1.63 -9.42 -8.56
CA HIS A 62 -2.06 -8.47 -9.59
C HIS A 62 -0.93 -8.17 -10.60
N ALA A 63 -1.29 -7.54 -11.73
CA ALA A 63 -0.39 -7.29 -12.85
C ALA A 63 0.85 -6.44 -12.53
N LEU A 64 0.79 -5.62 -11.46
CA LEU A 64 1.89 -4.77 -11.01
C LEU A 64 2.91 -5.50 -10.11
N ALA A 65 2.78 -6.81 -9.88
CA ALA A 65 3.73 -7.58 -9.07
C ALA A 65 5.19 -7.36 -9.53
N GLY A 66 6.08 -7.05 -8.60
CA GLY A 66 7.48 -6.75 -8.87
C GLY A 66 7.77 -5.39 -9.52
N GLN A 67 6.74 -4.55 -9.74
CA GLN A 67 6.90 -3.22 -10.33
C GLN A 67 6.98 -2.14 -9.24
N THR A 68 7.67 -1.05 -9.56
CA THR A 68 7.65 0.19 -8.75
C THR A 68 6.96 1.27 -9.56
N VAL A 69 5.94 1.90 -8.97
CA VAL A 69 5.16 2.97 -9.59
C VAL A 69 5.18 4.22 -8.71
N ASP A 70 4.96 5.39 -9.32
CA ASP A 70 4.77 6.63 -8.57
C ASP A 70 3.45 6.58 -7.79
N LEU A 71 3.46 7.13 -6.57
CA LEU A 71 2.23 7.32 -5.81
C LEU A 71 1.37 8.34 -6.56
N PRO A 72 0.07 8.06 -6.82
CA PRO A 72 -0.79 9.02 -7.49
C PRO A 72 -0.98 10.26 -6.60
N ASP A 73 -1.18 11.41 -7.24
CA ASP A 73 -1.55 12.64 -6.54
C ASP A 73 -2.89 12.43 -5.83
N PHE A 74 -3.00 12.96 -4.60
CA PHE A 74 -4.28 13.01 -3.90
C PHE A 74 -5.09 14.21 -4.39
N ASP A 75 -5.73 14.08 -5.54
CA ASP A 75 -6.64 15.10 -6.09
C ASP A 75 -8.05 15.02 -5.51
N GLY A 76 -8.26 14.44 -4.32
CA GLY A 76 -9.49 14.56 -3.52
C GLY A 76 -10.82 14.30 -4.24
N GLY A 77 -10.84 13.62 -5.39
CA GLY A 77 -11.99 13.65 -6.28
C GLY A 77 -12.06 12.43 -7.18
N GLY A 78 -12.68 11.36 -6.68
CA GLY A 78 -13.00 10.19 -7.48
C GLY A 78 -14.07 9.27 -6.91
N ASP A 79 -14.29 9.28 -5.59
CA ASP A 79 -15.37 8.51 -4.97
C ASP A 79 -16.02 9.33 -3.85
N PRO A 80 -17.26 9.85 -4.03
CA PRO A 80 -18.01 10.40 -2.92
C PRO A 80 -18.56 9.24 -2.08
N CYS A 81 -17.80 8.82 -1.07
CA CYS A 81 -18.21 7.93 0.02
C CYS A 81 -18.79 6.55 -0.37
#